data_AF-A0A392NGU6-F1
#
_entry.id   AF-A0A392NGU6-F1
#
_cell.length_a   1.000
_cell.length_b   1.000
_cell.length_c   1.000
_cell.angle_alpha   90.00
_cell.angle_beta   90.00
_cell.angle_gamma   90.00
#
_symmetry.space_group_name_H-M   'P 1'
#
loop_
_entity.id
_entity.type
_entity.pdbx_description
1 polymer ?
#
loop_
_entity_poly.entity_id
_entity_poly.type
_entity_poly.pdbx_seq_one_letter_code
_entity_poly.pdbx_strand_id
1 'polypeptide(L)' 'VIKVFHEQPREVKKEWYSRDHKLNVRYFCNGDLLVAKAANWRDTIMFDFHDGPLDPQAYPLVCR' A
#
# COMPACT_ATOMS: atom_id res chain seq x y z
N VAL A 1 -2.45 0.98 14.10
CA VAL A 1 -2.39 1.59 12.76
C VAL A 1 -2.46 0.53 11.66
N ILE A 2 -1.39 -0.21 11.37
CA ILE A 2 -1.34 -1.17 10.24
C ILE A 2 -2.40 -2.28 10.34
N LYS A 3 -2.59 -2.87 11.53
CA LYS A 3 -3.64 -3.87 11.76
C LYS A 3 -5.03 -3.34 11.39
N VAL A 4 -5.34 -2.12 11.81
CA VAL A 4 -6.64 -1.45 11.54
C VAL A 4 -6.84 -1.28 10.04
N PHE A 5 -5.82 -0.86 9.30
CA PHE A 5 -5.89 -0.77 7.84
C PHE A 5 -6.18 -2.13 7.19
N HIS A 6 -5.44 -3.18 7.56
CA HIS A 6 -5.61 -4.50 6.94
C HIS A 6 -6.95 -5.18 7.28
N GLU A 7 -7.54 -4.85 8.41
CA GLU A 7 -8.87 -5.33 8.84
C GLU A 7 -10.04 -4.60 8.17
N GLN A 8 -9.80 -3.52 7.42
CA GLN A 8 -10.86 -2.81 6.70
C GLN A 8 -11.51 -3.68 5.59
N PRO A 9 -12.77 -3.37 5.22
CA PRO A 9 -13.41 -3.98 4.06
C PRO A 9 -12.53 -3.87 2.80
N ARG A 10 -12.58 -4.90 1.96
CA ARG A 10 -11.75 -4.98 0.76
C ARG A 10 -12.01 -3.80 -0.19
N GLU A 11 -13.24 -3.32 -0.22
CA GLU A 11 -13.71 -2.22 -1.06
C GLU A 11 -12.96 -0.91 -0.73
N VAL A 12 -12.70 -0.66 0.55
CA VAL A 12 -11.91 0.49 1.02
C VAL A 12 -10.43 0.30 0.66
N LYS A 13 -9.88 -0.89 0.91
CA LYS A 13 -8.47 -1.17 0.59
C LYS A 13 -8.18 -1.15 -0.91
N LYS A 14 -9.18 -1.44 -1.75
CA LYS A 14 -9.06 -1.48 -3.21
C LYS A 14 -8.74 -0.10 -3.79
N GLU A 15 -9.22 0.98 -3.18
CA GLU A 15 -8.91 2.35 -3.60
C GLU A 15 -7.40 2.63 -3.59
N TRP A 16 -6.68 1.99 -2.66
CA TRP A 16 -5.24 2.14 -2.48
C TRP A 16 -4.44 1.09 -3.25
N TYR A 17 -5.09 0.11 -3.88
CA TYR A 17 -4.39 -0.98 -4.54
C TYR A 17 -3.72 -0.50 -5.82
N SER A 18 -2.40 -0.54 -5.85
CA SER A 18 -1.62 -0.19 -7.03
C SER A 18 -0.28 -0.90 -7.07
N ARG A 19 0.16 -1.21 -8.28
CA ARG A 19 1.51 -1.73 -8.59
C ARG A 19 2.39 -0.66 -9.25
N ASP A 20 1.89 0.56 -9.42
CA ASP A 20 2.68 1.67 -9.95
C ASP A 20 3.65 2.17 -8.88
N HIS A 21 4.95 2.02 -9.16
CA HIS A 21 6.01 2.45 -8.26
C HIS A 21 6.15 3.98 -8.17
N LYS A 22 5.51 4.73 -9.08
CA LYS A 22 5.48 6.20 -9.05
C LYS A 22 4.53 6.77 -8.00
N LEU A 23 3.63 5.96 -7.46
CA LEU A 23 2.73 6.40 -6.40
C LEU A 23 3.46 6.35 -5.05
N ASN A 24 3.46 7.49 -4.36
CA ASN A 24 4.10 7.62 -3.07
C ASN A 24 3.39 6.79 -1.99
N VAL A 25 2.09 6.57 -2.10
CA VAL A 25 1.34 5.66 -1.22
C VAL A 25 0.61 4.62 -2.05
N ARG A 26 0.82 3.34 -1.73
CA ARG A 26 0.22 2.22 -2.44
C ARG A 26 0.07 0.98 -1.58
N TYR A 27 -0.98 0.23 -1.82
CA TYR A 27 -1.24 -1.08 -1.23
C TYR A 27 -1.07 -2.18 -2.29
N PHE A 28 -0.41 -3.28 -1.96
CA PHE A 28 -0.18 -4.41 -2.85
C PHE A 28 0.05 -5.70 -2.05
N CYS A 29 -0.18 -6.86 -2.67
CA CYS A 29 0.05 -8.15 -2.03
C CYS A 29 1.53 -8.56 -2.09
N ASN A 30 1.97 -8.97 -3.27
CA ASN A 30 3.35 -9.36 -3.53
C ASN A 30 4.05 -8.33 -4.43
N GLY A 31 5.10 -7.69 -3.92
CA GLY A 31 5.89 -6.69 -4.65
C GLY A 31 6.55 -7.23 -5.92
N ASP A 32 7.04 -8.47 -5.91
CA ASP A 32 7.77 -9.08 -7.01
C ASP A 32 6.97 -10.13 -7.80
N LEU A 33 5.63 -10.14 -7.64
CA LEU A 33 4.74 -11.20 -8.18
C LEU A 33 4.97 -11.58 -9.65
N LEU A 34 5.41 -10.64 -10.48
CA LEU A 34 5.58 -10.84 -11.93
C LEU A 34 7.03 -11.14 -12.33
N VAL A 35 7.97 -11.09 -11.39
CA VAL A 35 9.41 -11.25 -11.63
C VAL A 35 9.95 -12.45 -10.86
N ALA A 36 9.47 -12.70 -9.64
CA ALA A 36 9.92 -13.79 -8.81
C ALA A 36 9.36 -15.15 -9.25
N LYS A 37 10.19 -16.18 -9.10
CA LYS A 37 9.79 -17.59 -9.35
C LYS A 37 8.78 -18.13 -8.35
N ALA A 38 8.70 -17.52 -7.17
CA ALA A 38 7.79 -17.91 -6.10
C ALA A 38 7.00 -16.70 -5.61
N ALA A 39 5.71 -16.89 -5.38
CA ALA A 39 4.90 -15.86 -4.74
C ALA A 39 5.14 -15.85 -3.23
N ASN A 40 5.17 -14.66 -2.63
CA ASN A 40 5.05 -14.52 -1.18
C ASN A 40 3.59 -14.26 -0.78
N TRP A 41 3.16 -14.87 0.32
CA TRP A 41 1.88 -14.57 0.93
C TRP A 41 2.05 -13.38 1.88
N ARG A 42 1.88 -12.19 1.33
CA ARG A 42 1.98 -10.94 2.09
C ARG A 42 1.01 -9.93 1.51
N ASP A 43 0.64 -8.97 2.34
CA ASP A 43 -0.01 -7.73 1.98
C ASP A 43 0.82 -6.59 2.56
N THR A 44 1.00 -5.51 1.80
CA THR A 44 1.89 -4.39 2.14
C THR A 44 1.27 -3.09 1.72
N ILE A 45 1.20 -2.14 2.64
CA ILE A 45 1.02 -0.73 2.32
C ILE A 45 2.38 -0.04 2.45
N MET A 46 2.77 0.71 1.42
CA MET A 46 4.05 1.39 1.34
C MET A 46 3.82 2.90 1.35
N PHE A 47 4.71 3.61 2.03
CA PHE A 47 4.78 5.07 2.10
C PHE A 47 6.19 5.50 1.67
N ASP A 48 6.27 6.24 0.58
CA ASP A 48 7.52 6.78 0.04
C ASP A 48 7.64 8.26 0.41
N PHE A 49 8.73 8.62 1.08
CA PHE A 49 9.00 9.98 1.56
C PHE A 49 10.17 10.64 0.82
N HIS A 50 10.55 10.11 -0.34
CA HIS A 50 11.73 10.57 -1.09
C HIS A 50 11.70 12.09 -1.38
N ASP A 51 10.52 12.64 -1.68
CA ASP A 51 10.34 14.06 -2.01
C ASP A 51 9.88 14.92 -0.81
N GLY A 52 10.00 14.39 0.42
CA GLY A 52 9.63 15.07 1.66
C GLY A 52 8.34 14.53 2.31
N PRO A 53 7.72 15.32 3.20
CA PRO A 53 6.51 14.91 3.91
C PRO A 53 5.35 14.62 2.95
N LEU A 54 4.64 13.52 3.19
CA LEU A 54 3.43 13.19 2.46
C LEU A 54 2.26 14.07 2.90
N ASP A 55 1.48 14.55 1.93
CA ASP A 55 0.20 15.21 2.21
C ASP A 55 -0.68 14.24 3.01
N PRO A 56 -1.18 14.63 4.21
CA PRO A 56 -2.12 13.82 4.98
C PRO A 56 -3.34 13.34 4.17
N GLN A 57 -3.77 14.08 3.14
CA GLN A 57 -4.88 13.67 2.28
C GLN A 57 -4.50 12.59 1.26
N ALA A 58 -3.22 12.40 0.98
CA ALA A 58 -2.74 11.44 -0.02
C ALA A 58 -2.67 9.99 0.49
N TYR A 59 -3.13 9.71 1.71
CA TYR A 59 -3.10 8.36 2.29
C TYR A 59 -4.26 8.09 3.27
N PRO A 60 -4.52 6.81 3.60
CA PRO A 60 -5.69 6.42 4.39
C PRO A 60 -5.73 7.13 5.75
N LEU A 61 -6.92 7.60 6.15
CA LEU A 61 -7.15 8.24 7.45
C LEU A 61 -6.65 7.37 8.62
N VAL A 62 -6.83 6.05 8.51
CA VAL A 62 -6.40 5.07 9.53
C VAL A 62 -4.88 4.92 9.66
N CYS A 63 -4.12 5.51 8.74
CA CYS A 63 -2.65 5.51 8.69
C CYS A 63 -2.03 6.88 8.99
N ARG A 64 -2.83 7.88 9.37
CA ARG A 64 -2.36 9.18 9.87
C ARG A 64 -1.92 9.11 11.33
#